data_AF-A0A4P7JGN0-F1
#
_entry.id   AF-A0A4P7JGN0-F1
#
_cell.length_a   1.000
_cell.length_b   1.000
_cell.length_c   1.000
_cell.angle_alpha   90.00
_cell.angle_beta   90.00
_cell.angle_gamma   90.00
#
_symmetry.space_group_name_H-M   'P 1'
#
loop_
_entity.id
_entity.type
_entity.pdbx_description
1 polymer ?
#
loop_
_entity_poly.entity_id
_entity_poly.type
_entity_poly.pdbx_seq_one_letter_code
_entity_poly.pdbx_strand_id
1 'polypeptide(L)'
;MNVTVLAPEIYEGLQRGNIDCSYLPDDFAHAYRLHEVADYYIDLNFGAISGWPVYVNQDLWDGWSEATQALFAEVFHNGSVKRCSSADARPSLF
;
A
#
# COMPACT_ATOMS: atom_id res chain seq x y z
N MET A 1 19.80 12.20 9.98
CA MET A 1 18.72 13.14 9.63
C MET A 1 17.62 12.29 9.02
N ASN A 2 16.42 12.25 9.60
CA ASN A 2 15.30 11.49 9.03
C ASN A 2 14.60 12.39 8.01
N VAL A 3 14.45 11.92 6.77
CA VAL A 3 13.74 12.65 5.70
C VAL A 3 12.39 11.98 5.51
N THR A 4 11.32 12.69 5.88
CA THR A 4 9.95 12.23 5.67
C THR A 4 9.41 12.88 4.40
N VAL A 5 9.17 12.08 3.38
CA VAL A 5 8.53 12.50 2.12
C VAL A 5 7.18 11.84 1.98
N LEU A 6 6.23 12.53 1.35
CA LEU A 6 4.95 11.91 1.00
C LEU A 6 5.16 10.95 -0.17
N ALA A 7 4.34 9.90 -0.22
CA ALA A 7 4.45 8.87 -1.25
C ALA A 7 4.48 9.41 -2.71
N PRO A 8 3.68 10.44 -3.07
CA PRO A 8 3.73 11.05 -4.41
C PRO A 8 5.01 11.81 -4.74
N GLU A 9 5.80 12.20 -3.73
CA GLU A 9 7.01 13.02 -3.90
C GLU A 9 8.27 12.16 -4.10
N ILE A 10 8.16 10.85 -3.87
CA ILE A 10 9.29 9.92 -3.88
C ILE A 10 9.95 9.85 -5.26
N TYR A 11 9.17 9.79 -6.34
CA TYR A 11 9.71 9.75 -7.71
C TYR A 11 10.59 10.98 -7.99
N GLU A 12 10.04 12.15 -7.71
CA GLU A 12 10.67 13.45 -7.94
C GLU A 12 11.87 13.66 -7.01
N GLY A 13 11.83 13.10 -5.80
CA GLY A 13 12.93 13.10 -4.84
C GLY A 13 14.10 12.23 -5.28
N LEU A 14 13.83 11.01 -5.75
CA LEU A 14 14.83 10.09 -6.29
C LEU A 14 15.46 10.67 -7.56
N GLN A 15 14.64 11.16 -8.50
CA GLN A 15 15.11 11.74 -9.76
C GLN A 15 16.08 12.91 -9.56
N ARG A 16 15.82 13.77 -8.56
CA ARG A 16 16.68 14.94 -8.27
C ARG A 16 17.84 14.63 -7.32
N GLY A 17 17.89 13.42 -6.75
CA GLY A 17 18.87 13.05 -5.73
C GLY A 17 18.65 13.74 -4.38
N ASN A 18 17.44 14.20 -4.08
CA ASN A 18 17.10 14.74 -2.77
C ASN A 18 16.88 13.63 -1.73
N ILE A 19 16.59 12.41 -2.19
CA ILE A 19 16.57 11.18 -1.40
C ILE A 19 17.32 10.09 -2.18
N ASP A 20 18.10 9.28 -1.47
CA ASP A 20 18.91 8.21 -2.08
C ASP A 20 18.15 6.88 -2.18
N CYS A 21 17.19 6.64 -1.27
CA CYS A 21 16.39 5.43 -1.24
C CYS A 21 15.02 5.67 -0.57
N SER A 22 14.06 4.79 -0.86
CA SER A 22 12.78 4.75 -0.17
C SER A 22 12.37 3.31 0.08
N TYR A 23 11.72 3.09 1.23
CA TYR A 23 11.14 1.80 1.60
C TYR A 23 9.64 1.83 1.38
N LEU A 24 9.12 0.92 0.55
CA LEU A 24 7.72 0.86 0.16
C LEU A 24 7.28 -0.60 -0.04
N PRO A 25 5.96 -0.89 0.03
CA PRO A 25 5.42 -2.14 -0.47
C PRO A 25 5.76 -2.35 -1.95
N ASP A 26 6.00 -3.60 -2.36
CA ASP A 26 6.39 -3.98 -3.72
C ASP A 26 5.48 -3.39 -4.83
N ASP A 27 4.16 -3.36 -4.60
CA ASP A 27 3.18 -2.82 -5.54
C ASP A 27 3.40 -1.32 -5.85
N PHE A 28 4.04 -0.58 -4.96
CA PHE A 28 4.30 0.85 -5.13
C PHE A 28 5.45 1.14 -6.09
N ALA A 29 6.43 0.25 -6.19
CA ALA A 29 7.55 0.41 -7.12
C ALA A 29 7.05 0.49 -8.57
N HIS A 30 6.06 -0.34 -8.92
CA HIS A 30 5.39 -0.27 -10.22
C HIS A 30 4.38 0.87 -10.30
N ALA A 31 3.51 1.04 -9.29
CA ALA A 31 2.44 2.05 -9.32
C ALA A 31 2.97 3.48 -9.45
N TYR A 32 4.13 3.77 -8.86
CA TYR A 32 4.80 5.07 -8.95
C TYR A 32 5.91 5.13 -9.99
N ARG A 33 6.08 4.08 -10.81
CA ARG A 33 7.11 4.00 -11.86
C ARG A 33 8.52 4.28 -11.33
N LEU A 34 8.82 3.81 -10.11
CA LEU A 34 10.11 4.09 -9.47
C LEU A 34 11.27 3.42 -10.22
N HIS A 35 11.01 2.37 -10.99
CA HIS A 35 11.98 1.73 -11.87
C HIS A 35 12.56 2.66 -12.96
N GLU A 36 11.97 3.83 -13.22
CA GLU A 36 12.52 4.83 -14.14
C GLU A 36 13.62 5.69 -13.51
N VAL A 37 13.65 5.78 -12.18
CA VAL A 37 14.49 6.73 -11.42
C VAL A 37 15.30 6.07 -10.30
N ALA A 38 15.03 4.82 -9.98
CA ALA A 38 15.77 4.01 -9.01
C ALA A 38 16.54 2.90 -9.73
N ASP A 39 17.87 2.96 -9.68
CA ASP A 39 18.74 1.99 -10.35
C ASP A 39 18.75 0.61 -9.69
N TYR A 40 18.39 0.55 -8.41
CA TYR A 40 18.45 -0.67 -7.60
C TYR A 40 17.11 -0.93 -6.92
N TYR A 41 16.71 -2.21 -6.93
CA TYR A 41 15.57 -2.72 -6.17
C TYR A 41 16.06 -3.81 -5.23
N ILE A 42 15.63 -3.74 -3.96
CA ILE A 42 15.97 -4.72 -2.94
C ILE A 42 14.68 -5.26 -2.37
N ASP A 43 14.39 -6.52 -2.64
CA ASP A 43 13.28 -7.23 -2.00
C ASP A 43 13.71 -7.66 -0.59
N LEU A 44 13.06 -7.07 0.41
CA LEU A 44 13.28 -7.37 1.82
C LEU A 44 11.97 -7.84 2.45
N ASN A 45 11.97 -9.10 2.91
CA ASN A 45 10.84 -9.65 3.63
C ASN A 45 10.81 -9.18 5.09
N PHE A 46 10.09 -8.08 5.33
CA PHE A 46 9.77 -7.59 6.68
C PHE A 46 8.45 -8.16 7.24
N GLY A 47 7.86 -9.17 6.59
CA GLY A 47 6.53 -9.70 6.91
C GLY A 47 5.40 -8.90 6.27
N ALA A 48 4.26 -8.76 6.95
CA ALA A 48 3.12 -8.00 6.45
C ALA A 48 3.39 -6.48 6.57
N ILE A 49 3.78 -5.85 5.47
CA ILE A 49 4.19 -4.43 5.43
C ILE A 49 3.00 -3.47 5.22
N SER A 50 1.93 -3.92 4.55
CA SER A 50 0.84 -3.04 4.13
C SER A 50 -0.54 -3.63 4.44
N GLY A 51 -1.15 -3.13 5.52
CA GLY A 51 -2.59 -3.21 5.74
C GLY A 51 -3.21 -1.89 5.29
N TRP A 52 -4.16 -1.93 4.36
CA TRP A 52 -4.92 -0.74 3.98
C TRP A 52 -6.19 -0.68 4.83
N PRO A 53 -6.21 0.16 5.87
CA PRO A 53 -7.43 0.33 6.64
C PRO A 53 -8.50 0.98 5.77
N VAL A 54 -9.73 0.53 5.93
CA VAL A 54 -10.91 1.20 5.37
C VAL A 54 -11.58 1.95 6.51
N TYR A 55 -11.90 3.22 6.26
CA TYR A 55 -12.54 4.09 7.21
C TYR A 55 -13.92 4.51 6.71
N VAL A 56 -14.85 4.70 7.64
CA VAL A 56 -16.17 5.25 7.41
C VAL A 56 -16.41 6.35 8.43
N ASN A 57 -17.15 7.40 8.05
CA ASN A 57 -17.57 8.42 9.01
C ASN A 57 -18.51 7.78 10.05
N GLN A 58 -18.34 8.17 11.33
CA GLN A 58 -19.08 7.56 12.43
C GLN A 58 -20.59 7.80 12.33
N ASP A 59 -21.02 9.03 12.06
CA ASP A 59 -22.44 9.37 11.95
C ASP A 59 -23.11 8.61 10.78
N LEU A 60 -22.37 8.42 9.69
CA LEU A 60 -22.82 7.62 8.55
C LEU A 60 -22.95 6.14 8.92
N TRP A 61 -21.97 5.59 9.63
CA TRP A 61 -22.00 4.20 10.10
C TRP A 61 -23.19 3.95 11.03
N ASP A 62 -23.40 4.83 12.01
CA ASP A 62 -24.49 4.72 12.98
C ASP A 62 -25.87 4.93 12.32
N GLY A 63 -25.92 5.68 11.21
CA GLY A 63 -27.11 5.85 10.39
C GLY A 63 -27.46 4.67 9.48
N TRP A 64 -26.55 3.70 9.31
CA TRP A 64 -26.79 2.51 8.50
C TRP A 64 -27.61 1.45 9.26
N SER A 65 -28.36 0.65 8.50
CA SER A 65 -29.01 -0.55 9.08
C SER A 65 -27.95 -1.57 9.52
N GLU A 66 -28.28 -2.42 10.49
CA GLU A 66 -27.41 -3.53 10.91
C GLU A 66 -27.01 -4.42 9.72
N ALA A 67 -27.93 -4.67 8.79
CA ALA A 67 -27.66 -5.45 7.58
C ALA A 67 -26.58 -4.80 6.69
N THR A 68 -26.59 -3.47 6.58
CA THR A 68 -25.59 -2.71 5.82
C THR A 68 -24.24 -2.72 6.52
N GLN A 69 -24.21 -2.52 7.85
CA GLN A 69 -22.99 -2.60 8.64
C GLN A 69 -22.35 -3.99 8.54
N ALA A 70 -23.16 -5.05 8.66
CA ALA A 70 -22.73 -6.43 8.50
C ALA A 70 -22.18 -6.70 7.10
N LEU A 71 -22.88 -6.26 6.05
CA LEU A 71 -22.43 -6.41 4.67
C LEU A 71 -21.10 -5.69 4.43
N PHE A 72 -20.93 -4.48 4.98
CA PHE A 72 -19.67 -3.73 4.87
C PHE A 72 -18.50 -4.48 5.49
N ALA A 73 -18.69 -5.01 6.71
CA ALA A 73 -17.68 -5.80 7.41
C ALA A 73 -17.35 -7.09 6.66
N GLU A 74 -18.36 -7.78 6.13
CA GLU A 74 -18.19 -9.01 5.35
C GLU A 74 -17.38 -8.76 4.06
N VAL A 75 -17.76 -7.73 3.29
CA VAL A 75 -17.07 -7.37 2.04
C VAL A 75 -15.62 -6.95 2.32
N PHE A 76 -15.38 -6.19 3.39
CA PHE A 76 -14.03 -5.81 3.79
C PHE A 76 -13.18 -7.03 4.18
N HIS A 77 -13.73 -7.95 4.97
CA HIS A 77 -13.05 -9.19 5.32
C HIS A 77 -12.72 -10.02 4.08
N ASN A 78 -13.70 -10.24 3.21
CA ASN A 78 -13.54 -11.02 1.98
C ASN A 78 -12.53 -10.38 1.02
N GLY A 79 -12.54 -9.05 0.90
CA GLY A 79 -11.55 -8.30 0.11
C GLY A 79 -10.14 -8.44 0.65
N SER A 80 -9.98 -8.39 1.98
CA SER A 80 -8.69 -8.54 2.66
C SER A 80 -8.09 -9.93 2.46
N VAL A 81 -8.90 -10.98 2.59
CA VAL A 81 -8.48 -12.38 2.35
C VAL A 81 -8.04 -12.58 0.89
N LYS A 82 -8.82 -12.08 -0.08
CA LYS A 82 -8.46 -12.15 -1.50
C LYS A 82 -7.13 -11.45 -1.77
N ARG A 83 -6.90 -10.28 -1.19
CA ARG A 83 -5.64 -9.54 -1.35
C ARG A 83 -4.44 -10.30 -0.78
N CYS A 84 -4.57 -10.94 0.38
CA CYS A 84 -3.50 -11.79 0.91
C CYS A 84 -3.21 -12.95 -0.04
N SER A 85 -4.23 -13.64 -0.56
CA SER A 85 -4.02 -14.77 -1.48
C SER A 85 -3.34 -14.35 -2.80
N SER A 86 -3.61 -13.14 -3.30
CA SER A 86 -2.96 -12.63 -4.50
C SER A 86 -1.56 -12.09 -4.24
N ALA A 87 -1.27 -11.62 -3.02
CA ALA A 87 0.06 -11.17 -2.64
C ALA A 87 1.05 -12.34 -2.55
N ASP A 88 0.61 -13.51 -2.09
CA ASP A 88 1.40 -14.73 -1.90
C ASP A 88 1.71 -15.47 -3.22
N ALA A 89 0.91 -15.22 -4.26
CA ALA A 89 1.03 -15.87 -5.56
C ALA A 89 1.97 -15.13 -6.54
N ARG A 90 2.66 -14.06 -6.10
CA ARG A 90 3.49 -13.24 -6.99
C ARG A 90 4.89 -13.84 -7.16
N PRO A 91 5.34 -14.11 -8.40
CA PRO A 91 6.76 -14.30 -8.67
C PRO A 91 7.50 -13.00 -8.36
N SER A 92 8.72 -13.10 -7.81
CA SER A 92 9.59 -11.95 -7.58
C SER A 92 9.71 -11.15 -8.87
N LEU A 93 9.06 -9.99 -8.93
CA LEU A 93 9.10 -9.12 -10.10
C LEU A 93 10.37 -8.28 -10.00
N PHE A 94 11.49 -8.89 -10.37
CA PHE A 94 12.71 -8.37 -11.00
C PHE A 94 13.60 -9.57 -11.34
#